data_AF-A0A6F9CSC7-F1
#
_entry.id   AF-A0A6F9CSC7-F1
#
_cell.length_a   1.000
_cell.length_b   1.000
_cell.length_c   1.000
_cell.angle_alpha   90.00
_cell.angle_beta   90.00
_cell.angle_gamma   90.00
#
_symmetry.space_group_name_H-M   'P 1'
#
loop_
_entity.id
_entity.type
_entity.pdbx_description
1 polymer ?
#
loop_
_entity_poly.entity_id
_entity_poly.type
_entity_poly.pdbx_seq_one_letter_code
_entity_poly.pdbx_strand_id
1 'polypeptide(L)'
;MNYARFLTAVSAARKPSAIRMLTELQQRSPPSMISLAGGAPNPNTFPFQACSIQVKNGDTLTFDETMMKRALQYSASSGDQHGMIPSGLKEVLSSWDPADVHKPHSTLAREYDLLIIEDDPYYFLQFDKPWAPTFLSMDVDGRIIRTDSFSKILSSGLRIGFVTGPKPLVDRVVLHIQASTMHTSTFTQLMVSQLLHGWGQEGFLNHIDG
;
A
#
# COMPACT_ATOMS: atom_id res chain seq x y z
N MET A 1 -35.00 -6.59 14.01
CA MET A 1 -34.43 -7.94 13.80
C MET A 1 -33.16 -8.05 14.67
N ASN A 2 -33.03 -9.07 15.52
CA ASN A 2 -31.86 -9.21 16.39
C ASN A 2 -30.74 -9.93 15.65
N TYR A 3 -29.67 -9.20 15.32
CA TYR A 3 -28.51 -9.73 14.58
C TYR A 3 -27.43 -10.35 15.48
N ALA A 4 -27.57 -10.27 16.82
CA ALA A 4 -26.55 -10.75 17.75
C ALA A 4 -26.25 -12.25 17.59
N ARG A 5 -27.22 -13.05 17.14
CA ARG A 5 -27.02 -14.49 16.87
C ARG A 5 -26.09 -14.79 15.69
N PHE A 6 -25.83 -13.80 14.82
CA PHE A 6 -24.94 -13.93 13.67
C PHE A 6 -23.52 -13.42 13.98
N LEU A 7 -23.30 -12.85 15.16
CA LEU A 7 -22.01 -12.30 15.56
C LEU A 7 -21.34 -13.27 16.54
N THR A 8 -20.13 -13.70 16.22
CA THR A 8 -19.32 -14.49 17.14
C THR A 8 -18.84 -13.62 18.32
N ALA A 9 -18.50 -14.24 19.45
CA ALA A 9 -17.95 -13.53 20.61
C ALA A 9 -16.72 -12.68 20.24
N VAL A 10 -15.87 -13.21 19.34
CA VAL A 10 -14.69 -12.50 18.82
C VAL A 10 -15.10 -11.28 18.00
N SER A 11 -16.11 -11.39 17.13
CA SER A 11 -16.60 -10.26 16.33
C SER A 11 -17.24 -9.19 17.23
N ALA A 12 -17.99 -9.60 18.24
CA ALA A 12 -18.67 -8.70 19.18
C ALA A 12 -17.69 -7.92 20.09
N ALA A 13 -16.51 -8.48 20.36
CA ALA A 13 -15.49 -7.84 21.20
C ALA A 13 -14.57 -6.85 20.46
N ARG A 14 -14.69 -6.72 19.13
CA ARG A 14 -13.84 -5.81 18.34
C ARG A 14 -14.16 -4.35 18.67
N LYS A 15 -13.12 -3.53 18.85
CA LYS A 15 -13.21 -2.08 19.01
C LYS A 15 -12.68 -1.37 17.76
N PRO A 16 -13.10 -0.12 17.48
CA PRO A 16 -12.49 0.70 16.44
C PRO A 16 -10.97 0.76 16.62
N SER A 17 -10.23 0.71 15.51
CA SER A 17 -8.77 0.85 15.55
C SER A 17 -8.41 2.25 16.09
N ALA A 18 -7.55 2.27 17.12
CA ALA A 18 -7.07 3.52 17.71
C ALA A 18 -6.38 4.42 16.67
N ILE A 19 -5.65 3.83 15.71
CA ILE A 19 -5.01 4.56 14.60
C ILE A 19 -6.06 5.26 13.74
N ARG A 20 -7.22 4.62 13.49
CA ARG A 20 -8.29 5.22 12.68
C ARG A 20 -8.98 6.37 13.40
N MET A 21 -9.22 6.22 14.70
CA MET A 21 -9.71 7.33 15.53
C MET A 21 -8.74 8.53 15.53
N LEU A 22 -7.44 8.27 15.63
CA LEU A 22 -6.41 9.31 15.53
C LEU A 22 -6.37 9.98 14.15
N THR A 23 -6.60 9.23 13.08
CA THR A 23 -6.67 9.78 11.71
C THR A 23 -7.82 10.78 11.57
N GLU A 24 -9.00 10.46 12.11
CA GLU A 24 -10.13 11.39 12.10
C GLU A 24 -9.85 12.67 12.90
N LEU A 25 -9.20 12.53 14.05
CA LEU A 25 -8.77 13.68 14.84
C LEU A 25 -7.78 14.53 14.05
N GLN A 26 -6.74 13.92 13.46
CA GLN A 26 -5.76 14.61 12.61
C GLN A 26 -6.43 15.38 11.46
N GLN A 27 -7.41 14.78 10.77
CA GLN A 27 -8.10 15.44 9.66
C GLN A 27 -8.92 16.66 10.10
N ARG A 28 -9.35 16.71 11.36
CA ARG A 28 -10.10 17.83 11.96
C ARG A 28 -9.21 18.82 12.69
N SER A 29 -7.93 18.49 12.85
CA SER A 29 -6.98 19.32 13.58
C SER A 29 -6.63 20.60 12.82
N PRO A 30 -6.30 21.69 13.55
CA PRO A 30 -5.81 22.89 12.92
C PRO A 30 -4.47 22.63 12.20
N PRO A 31 -4.13 23.39 11.14
CA PRO A 31 -2.87 23.25 10.40
C PRO A 31 -1.60 23.39 11.25
N SER A 32 -1.70 23.99 12.44
CA SER A 32 -0.61 24.10 13.41
C SER A 32 -0.28 22.78 14.11
N MET A 33 -1.13 21.76 14.02
CA MET A 33 -0.84 20.44 14.57
C MET A 33 0.19 19.72 13.69
N ILE A 34 1.33 19.39 14.28
CA ILE A 34 2.31 18.50 13.67
C ILE A 34 1.87 17.06 13.94
N SER A 35 1.37 16.37 12.92
CA SER A 35 1.09 14.93 13.03
C SER A 35 2.36 14.14 12.82
N LEU A 36 2.74 13.36 13.85
CA LEU A 36 3.77 12.33 13.75
C LEU A 36 3.19 10.96 13.36
N ALA A 37 1.89 10.90 13.00
CA ALA A 37 1.27 9.66 12.57
C ALA A 37 1.85 9.24 11.21
N GLY A 38 2.74 8.25 11.25
CA GLY A 38 3.38 7.70 10.06
C GLY A 38 2.36 7.15 9.07
N GLY A 39 2.61 7.38 7.79
CA GLY A 39 1.95 6.65 6.71
C GLY A 39 1.09 7.48 5.75
N ALA A 40 0.77 8.74 6.04
CA ALA A 40 0.17 9.64 5.06
C ALA A 40 1.28 10.31 4.22
N PRO A 41 1.34 10.10 2.88
CA PRO A 41 2.29 10.81 2.04
C PRO A 41 1.97 12.31 1.99
N ASN A 42 2.99 13.15 1.82
CA ASN A 42 2.81 14.60 1.69
C ASN A 42 2.10 14.94 0.37
N PRO A 43 0.90 15.57 0.38
CA PRO A 43 0.18 15.88 -0.86
C PRO A 43 0.90 16.82 -1.83
N ASN A 44 1.89 17.57 -1.35
CA ASN A 44 2.69 18.46 -2.20
C ASN A 44 3.67 17.69 -3.10
N THR A 45 3.95 16.41 -2.81
CA THR A 45 4.80 15.56 -3.64
C THR A 45 3.99 14.74 -4.65
N PHE A 46 2.67 14.95 -4.72
CA PHE A 46 1.84 14.26 -5.71
C PHE A 46 2.05 14.89 -7.10
N PRO A 47 2.22 14.08 -8.15
CA PRO A 47 2.55 14.61 -9.48
C PRO A 47 1.34 15.16 -10.26
N PHE A 48 0.14 15.15 -9.68
CA PHE A 48 -1.09 15.57 -10.35
C PHE A 48 -1.61 16.89 -9.75
N GLN A 49 -1.50 17.97 -10.53
CA GLN A 49 -1.85 19.32 -10.07
C GLN A 49 -3.35 19.65 -10.23
N ALA A 50 -3.95 19.37 -11.38
CA ALA A 50 -5.34 19.71 -11.68
C ALA A 50 -5.95 18.68 -12.64
N CYS A 51 -7.28 18.60 -12.69
CA CYS A 51 -7.99 17.73 -13.62
C CYS A 51 -9.24 18.43 -14.16
N SER A 52 -9.53 18.22 -15.45
CA SER A 52 -10.77 18.65 -16.09
C SER A 52 -11.39 17.47 -16.83
N ILE A 53 -12.62 17.11 -16.48
CA ILE A 53 -13.33 15.98 -17.07
C ILE A 53 -14.57 16.50 -17.80
N GLN A 54 -14.62 16.27 -19.11
CA GLN A 54 -15.78 16.61 -19.92
C GLN A 54 -16.88 15.57 -19.74
N VAL A 55 -18.08 16.05 -19.41
CA VAL A 55 -19.29 15.25 -19.25
C VAL A 55 -20.10 15.31 -20.55
N LYS A 56 -20.75 14.21 -20.92
CA LYS A 56 -21.48 14.08 -22.20
C LYS A 56 -22.57 15.14 -22.43
N ASN A 57 -23.08 15.76 -21.37
CA ASN A 57 -24.07 16.83 -21.44
C ASN A 57 -23.46 18.22 -21.72
N GLY A 58 -22.13 18.31 -21.90
CA GLY A 58 -21.40 19.56 -22.14
C GLY A 58 -20.83 20.20 -20.88
N ASP A 59 -21.14 19.68 -19.69
CA ASP A 59 -20.57 20.19 -18.44
C ASP A 59 -19.11 19.76 -18.29
N THR A 60 -18.34 20.58 -17.56
CA THR A 60 -16.95 20.27 -17.22
C THR A 60 -16.82 20.14 -15.70
N LEU A 61 -16.35 18.99 -15.22
CA LEU A 61 -15.93 18.82 -13.84
C LEU A 61 -14.48 19.31 -13.69
N THR A 62 -14.27 20.34 -12.88
CA THR A 62 -12.95 20.91 -12.64
C THR A 62 -12.48 20.58 -11.23
N PHE A 63 -11.28 20.01 -11.14
CA PHE A 63 -10.58 19.72 -9.90
C PHE A 63 -9.36 20.64 -9.85
N ASP A 64 -9.41 21.62 -8.95
CA ASP A 64 -8.26 22.47 -8.63
C ASP A 64 -7.22 21.73 -7.77
N GLU A 65 -6.10 22.37 -7.50
CA GLU A 65 -5.00 21.77 -6.71
C GLU A 65 -5.43 21.34 -5.31
N THR A 66 -6.32 22.09 -4.66
CA THR A 66 -6.81 21.75 -3.32
C THR A 66 -7.67 20.50 -3.38
N MET A 67 -8.55 20.41 -4.38
CA MET A 67 -9.41 19.26 -4.61
C MET A 67 -8.61 18.04 -5.02
N MET A 68 -7.58 18.20 -5.85
CA MET A 68 -6.67 17.11 -6.25
C MET A 68 -5.90 16.54 -5.05
N LYS A 69 -5.32 17.41 -4.20
CA LYS A 69 -4.64 16.96 -2.97
C LYS A 69 -5.56 16.14 -2.06
N ARG A 70 -6.83 16.53 -1.96
CA ARG A 70 -7.83 15.78 -1.19
C ARG A 70 -8.23 14.46 -1.86
N ALA A 71 -8.48 14.49 -3.17
CA ALA A 71 -8.91 13.31 -3.95
C ALA A 71 -7.83 12.23 -4.00
N LEU A 72 -6.55 12.64 -3.97
CA LEU A 72 -5.39 11.77 -4.07
C LEU A 72 -4.80 11.36 -2.72
N GLN A 73 -5.42 11.76 -1.60
CA GLN A 73 -5.02 11.33 -0.27
C GLN A 73 -5.89 10.16 0.23
N TYR A 74 -5.36 9.41 1.20
CA TYR A 74 -6.17 8.46 1.96
C TYR A 74 -7.37 9.17 2.57
N SER A 75 -8.53 8.54 2.43
CA SER A 75 -9.72 8.85 3.21
C SER A 75 -9.91 7.79 4.30
N ALA A 76 -10.79 8.08 5.26
CA ALA A 76 -11.24 7.08 6.20
C ALA A 76 -11.86 5.91 5.44
N SER A 77 -11.35 4.71 5.67
CA SER A 77 -11.98 3.48 5.18
C SER A 77 -13.14 3.16 6.11
N SER A 78 -14.38 3.37 5.67
CA SER A 78 -15.57 2.86 6.37
C SER A 78 -15.72 1.38 6.03
N GLY A 79 -15.43 0.50 6.99
CA GLY A 79 -15.56 -0.94 6.83
C GLY A 79 -16.82 -1.49 7.51
N ASP A 80 -17.33 -2.61 6.99
CA ASP A 80 -18.16 -3.53 7.77
C ASP A 80 -17.28 -4.50 8.60
N GLN A 81 -17.94 -5.26 9.47
CA GLN A 81 -17.42 -5.72 10.76
C GLN A 81 -16.49 -6.95 10.76
N HIS A 82 -15.74 -7.24 9.68
CA HIS A 82 -14.96 -8.48 9.58
C HIS A 82 -13.47 -8.30 9.29
N GLY A 83 -12.61 -8.75 10.22
CA GLY A 83 -11.16 -8.91 10.01
C GLY A 83 -10.47 -9.73 11.11
N MET A 84 -9.72 -10.78 10.75
CA MET A 84 -9.01 -11.71 11.66
C MET A 84 -7.48 -11.48 11.65
N ILE A 85 -6.84 -11.75 12.79
CA ILE A 85 -5.40 -12.05 12.87
C ILE A 85 -5.27 -13.43 13.53
N PRO A 86 -4.60 -14.43 12.91
CA PRO A 86 -4.43 -15.75 13.52
C PRO A 86 -3.42 -15.74 14.68
N SER A 87 -3.71 -16.54 15.70
CA SER A 87 -2.89 -16.74 16.91
C SER A 87 -1.54 -17.44 16.66
N GLY A 88 -1.34 -18.07 15.49
CA GLY A 88 -0.10 -18.78 15.16
C GLY A 88 1.11 -17.88 14.89
N LEU A 89 0.90 -16.58 14.64
CA LEU A 89 1.99 -15.66 14.31
C LEU A 89 2.89 -15.34 15.52
N LYS A 90 2.40 -15.56 16.74
CA LYS A 90 3.10 -15.16 17.98
C LYS A 90 4.24 -16.10 18.36
N GLU A 91 4.16 -17.36 17.95
CA GLU A 91 5.14 -18.40 18.28
C GLU A 91 6.34 -18.36 17.32
N VAL A 92 6.08 -18.12 16.02
CA VAL A 92 7.09 -18.00 14.96
C VAL A 92 7.96 -16.75 15.12
N LEU A 93 7.40 -15.64 15.60
CA LEU A 93 8.14 -14.38 15.80
C LEU A 93 9.03 -14.40 17.05
N SER A 94 8.92 -15.41 17.93
CA SER A 94 9.70 -15.47 19.16
C SER A 94 11.14 -15.96 18.95
N SER A 95 11.42 -16.61 17.82
CA SER A 95 12.74 -17.12 17.42
C SER A 95 13.49 -16.20 16.44
N TRP A 96 12.95 -15.02 16.14
CA TRP A 96 13.51 -14.12 15.13
C TRP A 96 14.49 -13.12 15.75
N ASP A 97 15.76 -13.15 15.31
CA ASP A 97 16.76 -12.11 15.57
C ASP A 97 16.75 -11.10 14.40
N PRO A 98 16.46 -9.81 14.64
CA PRO A 98 16.48 -8.76 13.61
C PRO A 98 17.79 -8.67 12.81
N ALA A 99 18.93 -9.11 13.38
CA ALA A 99 20.23 -9.10 12.73
C ALA A 99 20.36 -10.08 11.55
N ASP A 100 19.47 -11.07 11.43
CA ASP A 100 19.51 -12.08 10.37
C ASP A 100 19.00 -11.59 9.00
N VAL A 101 18.36 -10.40 8.97
CA VAL A 101 17.99 -9.69 7.72
C VAL A 101 19.20 -9.49 6.79
N HIS A 102 20.42 -9.41 7.33
CA HIS A 102 21.63 -9.07 6.57
C HIS A 102 22.53 -10.29 6.24
N LYS A 103 22.09 -11.53 6.47
CA LYS A 103 22.89 -12.75 6.23
C LYS A 103 22.30 -13.62 5.10
N PRO A 104 22.65 -13.34 3.82
CA PRO A 104 21.98 -13.94 2.64
C PRO A 104 22.21 -15.45 2.42
N HIS A 105 23.21 -16.06 3.08
CA HIS A 105 23.60 -17.45 2.83
C HIS A 105 23.04 -18.48 3.83
N SER A 106 22.44 -18.05 4.96
CA SER A 106 21.90 -18.93 6.01
C SER A 106 20.51 -18.46 6.44
N THR A 107 19.57 -18.39 5.51
CA THR A 107 18.22 -17.92 5.87
C THR A 107 17.45 -19.07 6.51
N LEU A 108 16.88 -18.83 7.70
CA LEU A 108 15.87 -19.71 8.32
C LEU A 108 14.75 -20.05 7.32
N ALA A 109 14.45 -19.15 6.39
CA ALA A 109 13.47 -19.41 5.34
C ALA A 109 13.83 -20.61 4.44
N ARG A 110 15.11 -20.93 4.24
CA ARG A 110 15.50 -22.17 3.53
C ARG A 110 15.39 -23.39 4.44
N GLU A 111 15.89 -23.28 5.67
CA GLU A 111 15.89 -24.37 6.65
C GLU A 111 14.46 -24.85 6.98
N TYR A 112 13.54 -23.91 7.12
CA TYR A 112 12.14 -24.16 7.48
C TYR A 112 11.17 -24.10 6.28
N ASP A 113 11.72 -24.04 5.06
CA ASP A 113 10.97 -23.91 3.80
C ASP A 113 9.83 -22.88 3.81
N LEU A 114 10.17 -21.65 4.19
CA LEU A 114 9.24 -20.54 4.29
C LEU A 114 9.20 -19.74 2.99
N LEU A 115 8.01 -19.23 2.68
CA LEU A 115 7.83 -18.10 1.76
C LEU A 115 8.05 -16.79 2.51
N ILE A 116 8.63 -15.81 1.84
CA ILE A 116 8.81 -14.45 2.38
C ILE A 116 7.93 -13.49 1.59
N ILE A 117 7.07 -12.76 2.29
CA ILE A 117 6.31 -11.65 1.73
C ILE A 117 7.05 -10.36 2.07
N GLU A 118 7.67 -9.74 1.07
CA GLU A 118 8.40 -8.48 1.20
C GLU A 118 7.42 -7.31 0.93
N ASP A 119 6.88 -6.72 2.00
CA ASP A 119 6.03 -5.53 1.95
C ASP A 119 6.86 -4.27 2.20
N ASP A 120 7.22 -3.57 1.12
CA ASP A 120 8.18 -2.48 1.17
C ASP A 120 7.70 -1.24 0.39
N PRO A 121 6.66 -0.54 0.89
CA PRO A 121 6.08 0.62 0.22
C PRO A 121 6.97 1.87 0.29
N TYR A 122 8.12 1.80 0.98
CA TYR A 122 9.03 2.93 1.19
C TYR A 122 10.40 2.74 0.54
N TYR A 123 10.61 1.65 -0.20
CA TYR A 123 11.90 1.30 -0.80
C TYR A 123 12.60 2.49 -1.49
N PHE A 124 11.86 3.22 -2.31
CA PHE A 124 12.40 4.35 -3.09
C PHE A 124 12.66 5.61 -2.25
N LEU A 125 12.14 5.69 -1.01
CA LEU A 125 12.29 6.85 -0.12
C LEU A 125 13.49 6.73 0.84
N GLN A 126 14.40 5.79 0.57
CA GLN A 126 15.67 5.70 1.29
C GLN A 126 16.53 6.93 1.01
N PHE A 127 16.88 7.67 2.06
CA PHE A 127 17.69 8.89 1.99
C PHE A 127 19.14 8.62 1.57
N ASP A 128 19.73 7.55 2.09
CA ASP A 128 21.11 7.19 1.82
C ASP A 128 21.22 6.32 0.56
N LYS A 129 22.20 6.62 -0.30
CA LYS A 129 22.51 5.87 -1.51
C LYS A 129 23.88 5.19 -1.36
N PRO A 130 24.10 3.98 -1.93
CA PRO A 130 23.14 3.20 -2.72
C PRO A 130 22.03 2.61 -1.85
N TRP A 131 20.85 2.40 -2.45
CA TRP A 131 19.74 1.75 -1.77
C TRP A 131 20.10 0.34 -1.30
N ALA A 132 19.52 -0.08 -0.18
CA ALA A 132 19.66 -1.44 0.30
C ALA A 132 19.15 -2.45 -0.76
N PRO A 133 19.78 -3.63 -0.87
CA PRO A 133 19.27 -4.69 -1.74
C PRO A 133 17.92 -5.19 -1.21
N THR A 134 16.99 -5.49 -2.13
CA THR A 134 15.71 -6.12 -1.79
C THR A 134 15.90 -7.62 -1.54
N PHE A 135 15.01 -8.23 -0.76
CA PHE A 135 15.01 -9.70 -0.65
C PHE A 135 14.80 -10.35 -2.00
N LEU A 136 13.95 -9.77 -2.84
CA LEU A 136 13.72 -10.23 -4.21
C LEU A 136 15.02 -10.24 -5.04
N SER A 137 15.91 -9.25 -4.89
CA SER A 137 17.18 -9.20 -5.62
C SER A 137 18.16 -10.31 -5.24
N MET A 138 17.94 -10.96 -4.09
CA MET A 138 18.73 -12.07 -3.57
C MET A 138 18.03 -13.42 -3.73
N ASP A 139 16.84 -13.46 -4.34
CA ASP A 139 16.04 -14.67 -4.48
C ASP A 139 16.61 -15.60 -5.56
N VAL A 140 17.22 -16.69 -5.13
CA VAL A 140 17.71 -17.77 -6.02
C VAL A 140 16.76 -18.97 -6.05
N ASP A 141 15.82 -19.06 -5.11
CA ASP A 141 14.98 -20.23 -4.90
C ASP A 141 13.54 -20.02 -5.40
N GLY A 142 13.17 -18.78 -5.73
CA GLY A 142 11.81 -18.44 -6.10
C GLY A 142 10.85 -18.52 -4.91
N ARG A 143 11.23 -17.95 -3.77
CA ARG A 143 10.42 -17.95 -2.53
C ARG A 143 10.03 -16.56 -2.03
N ILE A 144 10.48 -15.50 -2.71
CA ILE A 144 10.12 -14.13 -2.37
C ILE A 144 8.90 -13.69 -3.19
N ILE A 145 7.89 -13.17 -2.49
CA ILE A 145 6.80 -12.39 -3.09
C ILE A 145 6.96 -10.96 -2.61
N ARG A 146 7.37 -10.06 -3.49
CA ARG A 146 7.48 -8.64 -3.19
C ARG A 146 6.19 -7.91 -3.55
N THR A 147 5.70 -7.08 -2.64
CA THR A 147 4.53 -6.23 -2.85
C THR A 147 4.95 -4.77 -2.84
N ASP A 148 4.68 -4.09 -3.94
CA ASP A 148 4.98 -2.67 -4.13
C ASP A 148 3.69 -1.85 -4.23
N SER A 149 3.80 -0.57 -3.86
CA SER A 149 2.66 0.35 -3.85
C SER A 149 3.05 1.73 -4.33
N PHE A 150 2.20 2.35 -5.15
CA PHE A 150 2.35 3.76 -5.52
C PHE A 150 1.84 4.71 -4.44
N SER A 151 1.35 4.19 -3.30
CA SER A 151 0.77 5.01 -2.25
C SER A 151 1.71 6.04 -1.65
N LYS A 152 3.02 5.74 -1.59
CA LYS A 152 4.04 6.64 -1.02
C LYS A 152 4.91 7.34 -2.05
N ILE A 153 4.66 7.02 -3.31
CA ILE A 153 5.47 7.45 -4.44
C ILE A 153 4.70 8.45 -5.30
N LEU A 154 3.45 8.12 -5.67
CA LEU A 154 2.61 8.98 -6.50
C LEU A 154 1.43 9.52 -5.70
N SER A 155 0.62 8.63 -5.14
CA SER A 155 -0.57 9.01 -4.37
C SER A 155 -1.24 7.75 -3.77
N SER A 156 -1.64 7.88 -2.51
CA SER A 156 -2.41 6.87 -1.78
C SER A 156 -3.85 6.71 -2.28
N GLY A 157 -4.46 7.80 -2.75
CA GLY A 157 -5.83 7.83 -3.30
C GLY A 157 -5.99 7.07 -4.62
N LEU A 158 -4.89 6.78 -5.33
CA LEU A 158 -4.91 5.98 -6.56
C LEU A 158 -5.28 4.51 -6.29
N ARG A 159 -4.94 3.98 -5.11
CA ARG A 159 -5.21 2.59 -4.71
C ARG A 159 -4.64 1.57 -5.72
N ILE A 160 -3.42 1.83 -6.19
CA ILE A 160 -2.71 1.00 -7.16
C ILE A 160 -1.36 0.55 -6.62
N GLY A 161 -1.04 -0.71 -6.89
CA GLY A 161 0.20 -1.39 -6.53
C GLY A 161 0.39 -2.60 -7.42
N PHE A 162 1.48 -3.33 -7.22
CA PHE A 162 1.81 -4.52 -7.99
C PHE A 162 2.54 -5.54 -7.13
N VAL A 163 2.57 -6.78 -7.60
CA VAL A 163 3.23 -7.89 -6.93
C VAL A 163 4.23 -8.51 -7.90
N THR A 164 5.43 -8.78 -7.40
CA THR A 164 6.50 -9.44 -8.14
C THR A 164 6.91 -10.71 -7.42
N GLY A 165 7.02 -11.83 -8.14
CA GLY A 165 7.40 -13.11 -7.55
C GLY A 165 7.21 -14.29 -8.50
N PRO A 166 7.34 -15.53 -8.01
CA PRO A 166 7.19 -16.73 -8.81
C PRO A 166 5.82 -16.82 -9.49
N LYS A 167 5.82 -17.05 -10.81
CA LYS A 167 4.60 -17.12 -11.63
C LYS A 167 3.50 -18.00 -11.04
N PRO A 168 3.77 -19.24 -10.55
CA PRO A 168 2.71 -20.07 -9.98
C PRO A 168 2.01 -19.44 -8.76
N LEU A 169 2.73 -18.67 -7.94
CA LEU A 169 2.17 -17.98 -6.77
C LEU A 169 1.42 -16.72 -7.20
N VAL A 170 1.99 -15.93 -8.12
CA VAL A 170 1.35 -14.74 -8.68
C VAL A 170 0.03 -15.10 -9.38
N ASP A 171 -0.02 -16.20 -10.13
CA ASP A 171 -1.25 -16.66 -10.78
C ASP A 171 -2.36 -16.97 -9.74
N ARG A 172 -2.01 -17.50 -8.55
CA ARG A 172 -2.98 -17.70 -7.45
C ARG A 172 -3.46 -16.38 -6.86
N VAL A 173 -2.58 -15.39 -6.71
CA VAL A 173 -2.95 -14.04 -6.27
C VAL A 173 -3.91 -13.39 -7.27
N VAL A 174 -3.63 -13.52 -8.57
CA VAL A 174 -4.51 -13.00 -9.63
C VAL A 174 -5.91 -13.62 -9.55
N LEU A 175 -6.02 -14.95 -9.40
CA LEU A 175 -7.31 -15.62 -9.24
C LEU A 175 -8.07 -15.14 -8.00
N HIS A 176 -7.36 -14.91 -6.88
CA HIS A 176 -7.99 -14.36 -5.68
C HIS A 176 -8.47 -12.92 -5.89
N ILE A 177 -7.69 -12.08 -6.56
CA ILE A 177 -8.07 -10.71 -6.90
C ILE A 177 -9.33 -10.71 -7.78
N GLN A 178 -9.39 -11.56 -8.81
CA GLN A 178 -10.55 -11.72 -9.68
C GLN A 178 -11.83 -12.03 -8.91
N ALA A 179 -11.73 -12.88 -7.88
CA ALA A 179 -12.87 -13.28 -7.05
C ALA A 179 -13.25 -12.26 -5.95
N SER A 180 -12.32 -11.38 -5.54
CA SER A 180 -12.52 -10.47 -4.41
C SER A 180 -12.81 -9.03 -4.84
N THR A 181 -11.91 -8.43 -5.63
CA THR A 181 -11.94 -7.01 -6.01
C THR A 181 -11.94 -6.80 -7.52
N MET A 182 -11.92 -7.89 -8.29
CA MET A 182 -11.77 -7.96 -9.75
C MET A 182 -10.45 -7.40 -10.26
N HIS A 183 -10.22 -6.09 -10.10
CA HIS A 183 -9.00 -5.38 -10.45
C HIS A 183 -9.04 -3.93 -9.93
N THR A 184 -7.89 -3.25 -9.90
CA THR A 184 -7.81 -1.80 -9.68
C THR A 184 -8.55 -1.04 -10.79
N SER A 185 -9.12 0.13 -10.49
CA SER A 185 -9.76 1.01 -11.50
C SER A 185 -8.92 1.17 -12.76
N THR A 186 -9.49 0.82 -13.93
CA THR A 186 -8.81 0.96 -15.23
C THR A 186 -8.46 2.42 -15.52
N PHE A 187 -9.27 3.37 -15.06
CA PHE A 187 -8.97 4.80 -15.19
C PHE A 187 -7.67 5.16 -14.46
N THR A 188 -7.53 4.69 -13.21
CA THR A 188 -6.29 4.85 -12.44
C THR A 188 -5.11 4.18 -13.13
N GLN A 189 -5.29 2.93 -13.61
CA GLN A 189 -4.23 2.20 -14.31
C GLN A 189 -3.72 2.96 -15.54
N LEU A 190 -4.64 3.50 -16.37
CA LEU A 190 -4.28 4.27 -17.55
C LEU A 190 -3.60 5.59 -17.19
N MET A 191 -4.10 6.30 -16.19
CA MET A 191 -3.51 7.56 -15.74
C MET A 191 -2.07 7.36 -15.24
N VAL A 192 -1.83 6.35 -14.41
CA VAL A 192 -0.47 5.99 -13.94
C VAL A 192 0.39 5.50 -15.09
N SER A 193 -0.15 4.66 -15.99
CA SER A 193 0.58 4.15 -17.14
C SER A 193 1.05 5.28 -18.06
N GLN A 194 0.19 6.25 -18.38
CA GLN A 194 0.56 7.41 -19.21
C GLN A 194 1.64 8.26 -18.54
N LEU A 195 1.51 8.51 -17.24
CA LEU A 195 2.52 9.24 -16.47
C LEU A 195 3.89 8.56 -16.52
N LEU A 196 3.94 7.25 -16.20
CA LEU A 196 5.19 6.48 -16.16
C LEU A 196 5.82 6.33 -17.56
N HIS A 197 5.02 6.16 -18.61
CA HIS A 197 5.55 6.16 -19.98
C HIS A 197 6.09 7.53 -20.39
N GLY A 198 5.42 8.62 -20.00
CA GLY A 198 5.87 9.98 -20.28
C GLY A 198 7.17 10.34 -19.55
N TRP A 199 7.31 9.90 -18.29
CA TRP A 199 8.53 10.11 -17.51
C TRP A 199 9.69 9.22 -17.93
N GLY A 200 9.42 7.97 -18.33
CA GLY A 200 10.44 6.95 -18.41
C GLY A 200 11.07 6.66 -17.04
N GLN A 201 12.16 5.87 -17.04
CA GLN A 201 12.85 5.53 -15.79
C GLN A 201 13.53 6.75 -15.16
N GLU A 202 14.16 7.60 -15.97
CA GLU A 202 14.85 8.80 -15.49
C GLU A 202 13.88 9.79 -14.84
N GLY A 203 12.76 10.10 -15.49
CA GLY A 203 11.76 11.01 -14.92
C GLY A 203 11.13 10.45 -13.64
N PHE A 204 10.94 9.13 -13.56
CA PHE A 204 10.49 8.49 -12.33
C PHE A 204 11.52 8.65 -11.21
N LEU A 205 12.80 8.38 -11.46
CA LEU A 205 13.87 8.53 -10.46
C LEU A 205 14.04 9.99 -10.02
N ASN A 206 13.96 10.95 -10.94
CA ASN A 206 13.99 12.38 -10.61
C ASN A 206 12.81 12.77 -9.69
N HIS A 207 11.61 12.24 -9.95
CA HIS A 207 10.45 12.45 -9.06
C HIS A 207 10.66 11.85 -7.66
N ILE A 208 11.37 10.73 -7.55
CA ILE A 208 11.71 10.13 -6.25
C ILE A 208 12.70 10.99 -5.47
N ASP A 209 13.73 11.50 -6.14
CA ASP A 209 14.84 12.20 -5.49
C ASP A 209 14.51 13.66 -5.09
N GLY A 210 13.43 14.23 -5.66
CA GLY A 210 12.87 15.53 -5.26
C GLY A 210 13.35 16.70 -6.12
#